data_AF-A0A923GJM4-F1
#
_entry.id   AF-A0A923GJM4-F1
#
_cell.length_a   1.000
_cell.length_b   1.000
_cell.length_c   1.000
_cell.angle_alpha   90.00
_cell.angle_beta   90.00
_cell.angle_gamma   90.00
#
_symmetry.space_group_name_H-M   'P 1'
#
loop_
_entity.id
_entity.type
_entity.pdbx_description
1 polymer ?
#
loop_
_entity_poly.entity_id
_entity_poly.type
_entity_poly.pdbx_seq_one_letter_code
_entity_poly.pdbx_strand_id
1 'polypeptide(L)' 'MNVYVEKNTEHNRWWVRLDDCRVSFNTATEAEQFAERLLARINAPHSLDRLAPSFSRTGSAERRCAKGA' A
#
# COMPACT_ATOMS: atom_id res chain seq x y z
N MET A 1 14.52 0.39 0.71
CA MET A 1 13.24 0.78 1.33
C MET A 1 13.55 1.25 2.72
N ASN A 2 13.47 2.56 2.97
CA ASN A 2 13.84 3.15 4.25
C ASN A 2 12.58 3.42 5.08
N VAL A 3 12.49 2.79 6.25
CA VAL A 3 11.40 2.99 7.21
C VAL A 3 11.92 3.76 8.40
N TYR A 4 11.27 4.87 8.75
CA TYR A 4 11.61 5.62 9.95
C TYR A 4 10.38 6.25 10.59
N VAL A 5 10.39 6.27 11.93
CA VAL A 5 9.35 6.89 12.75
C VAL A 5 9.79 8.31 13.08
N GLU A 6 8.95 9.28 12.74
CA GLU A 6 9.18 10.70 12.97
C GLU A 6 8.08 11.25 13.87
N LYS A 7 8.47 12.02 14.90
CA LYS A 7 7.51 12.76 15.73
C LYS A 7 7.28 14.13 15.10
N ASN A 8 6.07 14.37 14.61
CA ASN A 8 5.66 15.70 14.20
C ASN A 8 5.26 16.51 15.44
N THR A 9 6.07 17.50 15.78
CA THR A 9 5.87 18.42 16.92
C THR A 9 4.80 19.49 16.65
N GLU A 10 4.55 19.86 15.39
CA GLU A 10 3.54 20.85 15.02
C GLU A 10 2.11 20.31 15.22
N HIS A 11 1.90 19.03 14.95
CA HIS A 11 0.59 18.38 15.02
C HIS A 11 0.43 17.41 16.18
N ASN A 12 1.45 17.26 17.04
CA ASN A 12 1.50 16.25 18.11
C ASN A 12 1.13 14.84 17.61
N ARG A 13 1.60 14.48 16.41
CA ARG A 13 1.31 13.19 15.75
C ARG A 13 2.59 12.45 15.41
N TRP A 14 2.46 11.15 15.24
CA TRP A 14 3.56 10.26 14.88
C TRP A 14 3.43 9.84 13.43
N TRP A 15 4.50 9.94 12.66
CA TRP A 15 4.53 9.59 11.25
C TRP A 15 5.48 8.42 11.02
N VAL A 16 5.04 7.44 10.26
CA VAL A 16 5.92 6.42 9.68
C VAL A 16 6.17 6.82 8.24
N ARG A 17 7.43 7.10 7.90
CA ARG A 17 7.86 7.43 6.55
C ARG A 17 8.48 6.21 5.89
N LEU A 18 8.13 6.04 4.62
CA LEU A 18 8.48 4.89 3.80
C LEU A 18 8.79 5.39 2.39
N ASP A 19 10.05 5.73 2.13
CA ASP A 19 10.46 6.40 0.91
C ASP A 19 9.55 7.61 0.60
N ASP A 20 8.68 7.54 -0.42
CA ASP A 20 7.71 8.59 -0.79
C ASP A 20 6.35 8.52 -0.05
N CYS A 21 6.09 7.43 0.69
CA CYS A 21 4.84 7.23 1.41
C CYS A 21 4.95 7.73 2.87
N ARG A 22 3.86 8.29 3.39
CA ARG A 22 3.75 8.72 4.79
C ARG A 22 2.44 8.26 5.40
N VAL A 23 2.50 7.63 6.56
CA VAL A 23 1.34 7.20 7.34
C VAL A 23 1.36 7.89 8.70
N SER A 24 0.22 8.45 9.13
CA SER A 24 0.11 9.17 10.39
C SER A 24 -0.65 8.38 11.45
N PHE A 25 -0.17 8.45 12.69
CA PHE A 25 -0.69 7.81 13.89
C PHE A 25 -0.85 8.83 15.01
N ASN A 26 -1.72 8.53 15.96
CA ASN A 26 -1.96 9.37 17.13
C ASN A 26 -0.98 9.06 18.27
N THR A 27 -0.49 7.82 18.36
CA THR A 27 0.44 7.39 19.41
C THR A 27 1.76 6.87 18.83
N ALA A 28 2.83 6.94 19.64
CA ALA A 28 4.14 6.42 19.28
C ALA A 28 4.08 4.89 19.09
N THR A 29 3.42 4.22 20.03
CA THR A 29 3.30 2.76 20.07
C THR A 29 2.61 2.21 18.82
N GLU A 30 1.54 2.86 18.34
CA GLU A 30 0.90 2.44 17.08
C GLU A 30 1.83 2.61 15.87
N ALA A 31 2.60 3.71 15.82
CA ALA A 31 3.55 3.96 14.74
C ALA A 31 4.69 2.93 14.75
N GLU A 32 5.22 2.60 15.92
CA GLU A 32 6.28 1.61 16.09
C GLU A 32 5.80 0.20 15.69
N GLN A 33 4.65 -0.25 16.21
CA GLN A 33 4.08 -1.56 15.85
C GLN A 33 3.80 -1.66 14.34
N PHE A 34 3.36 -0.57 13.72
CA PHE A 34 3.16 -0.54 12.27
C PHE A 34 4.49 -0.65 11.52
N ALA A 35 5.53 0.09 11.96
CA ALA A 35 6.86 0.02 11.35
C ALA A 35 7.47 -1.39 11.48
N GLU A 36 7.34 -2.04 12.63
CA GLU A 36 7.80 -3.42 12.84
C GLU A 36 7.09 -4.41 11.92
N ARG A 37 5.75 -4.34 11.84
CA ARG A 37 4.97 -5.20 10.94
C ARG A 37 5.30 -4.95 9.48
N LEU A 38 5.55 -3.70 9.11
CA LEU A 38 5.93 -3.31 7.76
C LEU A 38 7.30 -3.87 7.40
N LEU A 39 8.29 -3.72 8.27
CA LEU A 39 9.62 -4.30 8.10
C LEU A 39 9.58 -5.83 8.05
N ALA A 40 8.78 -6.47 8.90
CA ALA A 40 8.58 -7.92 8.87
C ALA A 40 7.98 -8.36 7.53
N ARG A 41 7.01 -7.63 6.98
CA ARG A 41 6.47 -7.91 5.65
C ARG A 41 7.50 -7.69 4.55
N ILE A 42 8.26 -6.59 4.58
CA ILE A 42 9.27 -6.31 3.55
C ILE A 42 10.35 -7.41 3.53
N ASN A 43 10.84 -7.81 4.71
CA ASN A 43 11.89 -8.81 4.86
C ASN A 43 11.38 -10.26 4.82
N ALA A 44 10.06 -10.48 4.85
CA ALA A 44 9.52 -11.83 4.74
C ALA A 44 9.92 -12.44 3.38
N PRO A 45 10.21 -13.76 3.33
CA PRO A 45 10.42 -14.44 2.07
C PRO A 45 9.10 -14.41 1.28
N HIS A 46 9.01 -13.48 0.32
CA HIS A 46 7.90 -13.40 -0.60
C HIS A 46 8.03 -14.56 -1.60
N SER A 47 7.12 -15.53 -1.57
CA SER A 47 7.03 -16.52 -2.64
C SER A 47 6.67 -15.80 -3.95
N LEU A 48 7.63 -15.77 -4.89
CA LEU A 48 7.44 -15.23 -6.24
C LEU A 48 6.40 -15.99 -7.08
N ASP A 49 5.89 -17.11 -6.58
CA ASP A 49 5.05 -18.06 -7.30
C ASP A 49 3.65 -17.51 -7.69
N ARG A 50 3.21 -16.39 -7.11
CA ARG A 50 1.90 -15.79 -7.42
C ARG A 50 1.93 -14.43 -8.11
N LEU A 51 3.00 -14.14 -8.86
CA LEU A 51 2.97 -13.08 -9.86
C LEU A 51 2.34 -13.61 -11.16
N ALA A 52 1.08 -14.04 -11.07
CA ALA A 52 0.26 -14.16 -12.27
C ALA A 52 0.06 -12.74 -12.83
N PRO A 53 0.29 -12.48 -14.12
CA PRO A 53 0.02 -11.18 -14.71
C PRO A 53 -1.50 -10.97 -14.73
N SER A 54 -2.06 -10.36 -13.69
CA SER A 54 -3.44 -9.87 -13.70
C SER A 54 -3.50 -8.50 -14.39
N PHE A 55 -3.08 -8.47 -15.66
CA PHE A 55 -3.62 -7.48 -16.60
C PHE A 55 -4.93 -8.03 -17.14
N SER A 56 -6.00 -7.81 -16.39
CA SER A 56 -7.34 -7.78 -16.97
C SER A 56 -7.97 -6.49 -16.50
N ARG A 57 -7.60 -5.39 -17.16
CA ARG A 57 -8.47 -4.22 -17.20
C ARG A 57 -9.75 -4.69 -17.88
N THR A 58 -10.73 -4.99 -17.06
CA THR A 58 -12.13 -5.18 -17.41
C THR A 58 -12.63 -3.86 -18.02
N GLY A 59 -12.43 -3.70 -19.32
CA GLY A 59 -13.07 -2.66 -20.12
C GLY A 59 -14.50 -3.10 -20.41
N SER A 60 -15.42 -2.71 -19.54
CA SER A 60 -16.85 -2.87 -19.77
C SER A 60 -17.31 -2.02 -20.96
N ALA A 61 -18.25 -2.60 -21.72
CA ALA A 61 -19.25 -1.97 -22.58
C ALA A 61 -18.81 -1.42 -23.96
N GLU A 62 -19.20 -2.12 -25.02
CA GLU A 62 -20.30 -1.62 -25.87
C GLU A 62 -21.03 -2.78 -26.54
N ARG A 63 -22.30 -2.97 -26.14
CA ARG A 63 -23.27 -3.78 -26.87
C ARG A 63 -23.59 -3.05 -28.18
N ARG A 64 -23.28 -3.64 -29.34
CA ARG A 64 -24.02 -3.33 -30.57
C ARG A 64 -24.97 -4.48 -30.89
N CYS A 65 -26.26 -4.20 -30.70
CA CYS A 65 -27.36 -5.03 -31.17
C CYS A 65 -27.28 -5.23 -32.68
N ALA A 66 -27.54 -6.45 -33.13
CA ALA A 66 -27.78 -6.78 -34.52
C ALA A 66 -29.18 -6.35 -34.96
N LYS A 67 -29.35 -5.89 -36.21
CA LYS A 67 -30.41 -6.37 -37.14
C LYS A 67 -30.17 -5.83 -38.55
N GLY A 68 -30.21 -6.73 -39.54
CA GLY A 68 -30.27 -6.35 -40.94
C GLY A 68 -31.66 -5.86 -41.37
N ALA A 69 -31.69 -5.12 -42.47
CA ALA A 69 -32.70 -5.10 -43.51
C ALA A 69 -32.06 -4.48 -44.76
#